data_AF-A0A6L3VSH3-F1
#
_entry.id   AF-A0A6L3VSH3-F1
#
_cell.length_a   1.000
_cell.length_b   1.000
_cell.length_c   1.000
_cell.angle_alpha   90.00
_cell.angle_beta   90.00
_cell.angle_gamma   90.00
#
_symmetry.space_group_name_H-M   'P 1'
#
loop_
_entity.id
_entity.type
_entity.pdbx_description
1 polymer ?
#
loop_
_entity_poly.entity_id
_entity_poly.type
_entity_poly.pdbx_seq_one_letter_code
_entity_poly.pdbx_strand_id
1 'polypeptide(L)'
;MVRRILCFKCNGGLGQFHDDPALLRLAADYLELRGAHARRLRIEIGAPVLGGPDRVRWDPFWRTRGDSLQSARHYHLRRKYGINDEDAKWLLKLQVGYCAVCCDRPAEHVDHDHVTGAVRGLACSSCNTGMGQLRDDPITLRRAADYVEGRLVRTVETPDGGTRLSLTVPDVDPATVPKGGWKEFWEADGRYRKETLPFDEELDMPTWVGSDEDGAFVYS
;
A
#
# COMPACT_ATOMS: atom_id res chain seq x y z
N MET A 1 20.19 -10.61 -15.57
CA MET A 1 19.17 -10.42 -16.62
C MET A 1 18.68 -8.99 -16.51
N VAL A 2 18.94 -8.12 -17.49
CA VAL A 2 18.49 -6.71 -17.47
C VAL A 2 17.00 -6.68 -17.77
N ARG A 3 16.19 -6.35 -16.77
CA ARG A 3 14.73 -6.28 -16.85
C ARG A 3 14.35 -4.90 -17.39
N ARG A 4 14.48 -4.70 -18.71
CA ARG A 4 14.18 -3.44 -19.46
C ARG A 4 14.73 -2.15 -18.78
N ILE A 5 14.42 -0.97 -19.33
CA ILE A 5 14.86 0.32 -18.75
C ILE A 5 13.74 0.84 -17.85
N LEU A 6 13.88 0.64 -16.53
CA LEU A 6 13.05 1.28 -15.52
C LEU A 6 13.68 2.61 -15.09
N CYS A 7 12.85 3.59 -14.71
CA CYS A 7 13.38 4.77 -14.04
C CYS A 7 13.88 4.42 -12.63
N PHE A 8 14.76 5.25 -12.06
CA PHE A 8 15.35 5.01 -10.74
C PHE A 8 14.30 4.73 -9.64
N LYS A 9 13.18 5.47 -9.64
CA LYS A 9 12.09 5.28 -8.68
C LYS A 9 11.36 3.95 -8.86
N CYS A 10 11.08 3.55 -10.09
CA CYS A 10 10.40 2.27 -10.35
C CYS A 10 11.30 1.08 -9.99
N ASN A 11 12.59 1.16 -10.35
CA ASN A 11 13.56 0.12 -9.99
C ASN A 11 13.75 0.03 -8.47
N GLY A 12 13.88 1.18 -7.80
CA GLY A 12 13.96 1.23 -6.34
C GLY A 12 12.71 0.66 -5.67
N GLY A 13 11.52 1.05 -6.17
CA GLY A 13 10.24 0.64 -5.59
C GLY A 13 10.04 -0.87 -5.67
N LEU A 14 10.29 -1.47 -6.83
CA LEU A 14 10.29 -2.93 -7.00
C LEU A 14 11.29 -3.62 -6.07
N GLY A 15 12.50 -3.07 -5.96
CA GLY A 15 13.53 -3.59 -5.06
C GLY A 15 13.12 -3.59 -3.58
N GLN A 16 12.36 -2.59 -3.12
CA GLN A 16 11.82 -2.58 -1.75
C GLN A 16 10.85 -3.74 -1.52
N PHE A 17 10.12 -4.15 -2.55
CA PHE A 17 9.23 -5.31 -2.48
C PHE A 17 9.93 -6.62 -2.88
N HIS A 18 11.26 -6.63 -3.02
CA HIS A 18 12.04 -7.79 -3.46
C HIS A 18 11.57 -8.39 -4.78
N ASP A 19 10.98 -7.55 -5.65
CA ASP A 19 10.30 -8.01 -6.86
C ASP A 19 9.23 -9.09 -6.59
N ASP A 20 8.58 -9.07 -5.43
CA ASP A 20 7.52 -10.00 -5.08
C ASP A 20 6.16 -9.45 -5.56
N PRO A 21 5.51 -10.07 -6.57
CA PRO A 21 4.22 -9.62 -7.07
C PRO A 21 3.09 -9.77 -6.04
N ALA A 22 3.14 -10.76 -5.15
CA ALA A 22 2.15 -10.94 -4.09
C ALA A 22 2.25 -9.80 -3.07
N LEU A 23 3.46 -9.45 -2.65
CA LEU A 23 3.66 -8.35 -1.71
C LEU A 23 3.29 -6.98 -2.29
N LEU A 24 3.52 -6.77 -3.59
CA LEU A 24 3.04 -5.59 -4.30
C LEU A 24 1.50 -5.50 -4.30
N ARG A 25 0.80 -6.62 -4.43
CA ARG A 25 -0.66 -6.69 -4.33
C ARG A 25 -1.17 -6.45 -2.90
N LEU A 26 -0.51 -7.01 -1.88
CA LEU A 26 -0.82 -6.70 -0.47
C LEU A 26 -0.69 -5.21 -0.17
N ALA A 27 0.36 -4.56 -0.68
CA ALA A 27 0.54 -3.12 -0.53
C ALA A 27 -0.60 -2.33 -1.18
N ALA A 28 -1.07 -2.77 -2.35
CA ALA A 28 -2.18 -2.14 -3.04
C ALA A 28 -3.50 -2.30 -2.27
N ASP A 29 -3.78 -3.49 -1.73
CA ASP A 29 -4.97 -3.77 -0.91
C ASP A 29 -4.94 -3.02 0.42
N TYR A 30 -3.75 -2.86 0.99
CA TYR A 30 -3.54 -2.07 2.19
C TYR A 30 -3.89 -0.59 1.95
N LEU A 31 -3.43 0.00 0.84
CA LEU A 31 -3.77 1.38 0.47
C LEU A 31 -5.27 1.56 0.19
N GLU A 32 -5.94 0.55 -0.37
CA GLU A 32 -7.39 0.57 -0.62
C GLU A 32 -8.25 0.16 0.58
N LEU A 33 -7.64 -0.18 1.73
CA LEU A 33 -8.34 -0.61 2.94
C LEU A 33 -9.18 -1.90 2.77
N ARG A 34 -8.70 -2.80 1.91
CA ARG A 34 -9.35 -4.08 1.57
C ARG A 34 -8.74 -5.30 2.28
N GLY A 35 -7.50 -5.17 2.75
CA GLY A 35 -6.76 -6.26 3.42
C GLY A 35 -7.20 -6.55 4.86
N ALA A 36 -6.61 -7.61 5.43
CA ALA A 36 -6.91 -8.10 6.78
C ALA A 36 -6.75 -7.04 7.87
N HIS A 37 -5.73 -6.17 7.77
CA HIS A 37 -5.50 -5.10 8.73
C HIS A 37 -6.67 -4.12 8.81
N ALA A 38 -7.17 -3.63 7.68
CA ALA A 38 -8.32 -2.74 7.63
C ALA A 38 -9.60 -3.42 8.13
N ARG A 39 -9.77 -4.73 7.84
CA ARG A 39 -10.88 -5.54 8.43
C ARG A 39 -10.74 -5.61 9.96
N ARG A 40 -9.53 -5.82 10.48
CA ARG A 40 -9.27 -5.84 11.93
C ARG A 40 -9.60 -4.51 12.59
N LEU A 41 -9.18 -3.39 12.01
CA LEU A 41 -9.53 -2.06 12.52
C LEU A 41 -11.05 -1.84 12.57
N ARG A 42 -11.80 -2.28 11.54
CA ARG A 42 -13.28 -2.20 11.57
C ARG A 42 -13.87 -2.97 12.75
N ILE A 43 -13.30 -4.12 13.11
CA ILE A 43 -13.76 -4.92 14.26
C ILE A 43 -13.47 -4.20 15.58
N GLU A 44 -12.26 -3.66 15.73
CA GLU A 44 -11.81 -3.07 17.00
C GLU A 44 -12.38 -1.68 17.27
N ILE A 45 -12.52 -0.85 16.24
CA ILE A 45 -12.85 0.58 16.37
C ILE A 45 -14.00 1.03 15.46
N GLY A 46 -14.65 0.13 14.74
CA GLY A 46 -15.78 0.45 13.84
C GLY A 46 -15.39 1.18 12.54
N ALA A 47 -14.09 1.38 12.29
CA ALA A 47 -13.57 2.09 11.11
C ALA A 47 -12.30 1.41 10.57
N PRO A 48 -12.02 1.49 9.25
CA PRO A 48 -10.83 0.84 8.66
C PRO A 48 -9.51 1.59 8.88
N VAL A 49 -9.55 2.77 9.50
CA VAL A 49 -8.43 3.68 9.73
C VAL A 49 -8.65 4.44 11.04
N LEU A 50 -7.58 4.95 11.63
CA LEU A 50 -7.69 5.99 12.65
C LEU A 50 -7.86 7.34 11.96
N GLY A 51 -8.79 8.16 12.47
CA GLY A 51 -8.99 9.52 11.96
C GLY A 51 -7.71 10.35 12.01
N GLY A 52 -7.50 11.19 10.99
CA GLY A 52 -6.28 12.00 10.85
C GLY A 52 -6.23 13.25 11.75
N PRO A 53 -5.41 14.26 11.40
CA PRO A 53 -5.28 15.52 12.14
C PRO A 53 -6.56 16.33 12.32
N ASP A 54 -7.68 15.94 11.71
CA ASP A 54 -8.99 16.56 11.96
C ASP A 54 -9.76 15.89 13.12
N ARG A 55 -9.47 14.62 13.47
CA ARG A 55 -9.97 13.97 14.71
C ARG A 55 -9.62 14.82 15.95
N VAL A 56 -8.41 15.36 15.92
CA VAL A 56 -7.79 16.31 16.85
C VAL A 56 -8.58 17.61 17.04
N ARG A 57 -9.35 18.07 16.05
CA ARG A 57 -10.11 19.34 16.17
C ARG A 57 -11.39 19.18 17.00
N TRP A 58 -11.97 17.98 17.05
CA TRP A 58 -13.28 17.72 17.62
C TRP A 58 -13.26 17.04 18.99
N ASP A 59 -12.10 16.55 19.43
CA ASP A 59 -11.93 16.00 20.78
C ASP A 59 -11.50 17.12 21.76
N PRO A 60 -12.36 17.54 22.71
CA PRO A 60 -12.03 18.57 23.70
C PRO A 60 -10.89 18.12 24.63
N PHE A 61 -10.77 16.81 24.88
CA PHE A 61 -9.75 16.23 25.76
C PHE A 61 -8.39 16.10 25.08
N TRP A 62 -8.36 16.20 23.74
CA TRP A 62 -7.12 16.24 22.99
C TRP A 62 -6.29 17.50 23.31
N ARG A 63 -6.93 18.66 23.48
CA ARG A 63 -6.20 19.92 23.79
C ARG A 63 -5.73 20.00 25.25
N THR A 64 -6.21 19.13 26.12
CA THR A 64 -5.81 19.13 27.52
C THR A 64 -4.34 18.75 27.61
N ARG A 65 -3.52 19.65 28.14
CA ARG A 65 -2.18 19.27 28.60
C ARG A 65 -2.41 18.29 29.74
N GLY A 66 -2.08 17.01 29.54
CA GLY A 66 -1.99 16.09 30.65
C GLY A 66 -1.00 16.64 31.70
N ASP A 67 -1.26 16.37 32.98
CA ASP A 67 -0.44 16.85 34.10
C ASP A 67 1.03 16.37 34.05
N SER A 68 1.35 15.40 33.18
CA SER A 68 2.71 14.91 32.94
C SER A 68 3.37 15.58 31.72
N LEU A 69 4.65 15.95 31.85
CA LEU A 69 5.51 16.35 30.73
C LEU A 69 5.49 15.28 29.63
N GLN A 70 4.76 15.56 28.55
CA GLN A 70 4.66 14.66 27.40
C GLN A 70 5.97 14.65 26.60
N SER A 71 6.33 13.48 26.05
CA SER A 71 7.58 13.33 25.29
C SER A 71 7.57 14.12 23.98
N ALA A 72 8.74 14.47 23.45
CA ALA A 72 8.86 15.11 22.13
C ALA A 72 8.20 14.26 21.01
N ARG A 73 8.28 12.93 21.14
CA ARG A 73 7.61 11.96 20.26
C ARG A 73 6.09 12.12 20.29
N HIS A 74 5.49 12.24 21.47
CA HIS A 74 4.05 12.48 21.62
C HIS A 74 3.64 13.73 20.82
N TYR A 75 4.31 14.86 21.01
CA TYR A 75 3.97 16.08 20.26
C TYR A 75 4.19 15.96 18.75
N HIS A 76 5.24 15.26 18.32
CA HIS A 76 5.48 15.02 16.90
C HIS A 76 4.35 14.22 16.25
N LEU A 77 3.96 13.10 16.85
CA LEU A 77 2.89 12.23 16.35
C LEU A 77 1.56 12.98 16.25
N ARG A 78 1.24 13.75 17.29
CA ARG A 78 -0.01 14.52 17.35
C ARG A 78 -0.11 15.57 16.26
N ARG A 79 0.97 16.31 16.00
CA ARG A 79 1.00 17.36 14.98
C ARG A 79 1.00 16.79 13.57
N LYS A 80 1.71 15.67 13.35
CA LYS A 80 1.93 15.14 12.01
C LYS A 80 0.81 14.20 11.55
N TYR A 81 0.30 13.35 12.45
CA TYR A 81 -0.58 12.23 12.10
C TYR A 81 -1.94 12.28 12.79
N GLY A 82 -2.11 13.14 13.80
CA GLY A 82 -3.36 13.21 14.57
C GLY A 82 -3.55 12.06 15.56
N ILE A 83 -2.50 11.29 15.85
CA ILE A 83 -2.46 10.22 16.86
C ILE A 83 -1.47 10.57 17.98
N ASN A 84 -1.68 10.06 19.18
CA ASN A 84 -0.74 10.22 20.29
C ASN A 84 0.14 8.96 20.49
N ASP A 85 0.96 8.95 21.52
CA ASP A 85 1.84 7.81 21.82
C ASP A 85 1.06 6.56 22.26
N GLU A 86 -0.10 6.72 22.89
CA GLU A 86 -0.98 5.62 23.31
C GLU A 86 -1.67 4.98 22.09
N ASP A 87 -2.20 5.79 21.17
CA ASP A 87 -2.75 5.35 19.90
C ASP A 87 -1.69 4.55 19.10
N ALA A 88 -0.45 5.05 19.03
CA ALA A 88 0.64 4.38 18.33
C ALA A 88 1.05 3.05 19.00
N LYS A 89 1.10 3.01 20.34
CA LYS A 89 1.35 1.77 21.10
C LYS A 89 0.21 0.76 20.93
N TRP A 90 -1.02 1.23 20.93
CA TRP A 90 -2.19 0.39 20.69
C TRP A 90 -2.17 -0.20 19.29
N LEU A 91 -1.89 0.59 18.24
CA LEU A 91 -1.71 0.10 16.88
C LEU A 91 -0.58 -0.94 16.79
N LEU A 92 0.57 -0.67 17.41
CA LEU A 92 1.69 -1.59 17.43
C LEU A 92 1.31 -2.93 18.06
N LYS A 93 0.57 -2.91 19.18
CA LYS A 93 0.06 -4.11 19.84
C LYS A 93 -0.96 -4.84 18.97
N LEU A 94 -1.88 -4.11 18.33
CA LEU A 94 -2.87 -4.69 17.43
C LEU A 94 -2.20 -5.41 16.24
N GLN A 95 -1.09 -4.87 15.76
CA GLN A 95 -0.27 -5.46 14.70
C GLN A 95 0.76 -6.48 15.20
N VAL A 96 0.73 -6.81 16.49
CA VAL A 96 1.65 -7.78 17.11
C VAL A 96 3.14 -7.42 16.90
N GLY A 97 3.44 -6.12 16.73
CA GLY A 97 4.79 -5.61 16.48
C GLY A 97 5.25 -5.59 15.01
N TYR A 98 4.46 -6.13 14.08
CA TYR A 98 4.86 -6.29 12.67
C TYR A 98 4.17 -5.31 11.73
N CYS A 99 4.75 -5.13 10.54
CA CYS A 99 4.24 -4.28 9.49
C CYS A 99 2.84 -4.72 9.01
N ALA A 100 1.90 -3.78 8.91
CA ALA A 100 0.54 -4.04 8.44
C ALA A 100 0.43 -4.47 6.96
N VAL A 101 1.53 -4.39 6.20
CA VAL A 101 1.60 -4.78 4.78
C VAL A 101 2.22 -6.16 4.63
N CYS A 102 3.49 -6.33 5.02
CA CYS A 102 4.21 -7.60 4.82
C CYS A 102 4.04 -8.61 5.95
N CYS A 103 3.59 -8.19 7.14
CA CYS A 103 3.49 -9.01 8.35
C CYS A 103 4.79 -9.71 8.79
N ASP A 104 5.93 -9.36 8.21
CA ASP A 104 7.22 -10.05 8.41
C ASP A 104 8.26 -9.17 9.13
N ARG A 105 8.25 -7.87 8.83
CA ARG A 105 9.24 -6.92 9.39
C ARG A 105 8.66 -6.04 10.49
N PRO A 106 9.50 -5.54 11.43
CA PRO A 106 9.06 -4.63 12.48
C PRO A 106 8.28 -3.41 11.96
N ALA A 107 7.22 -3.06 12.67
CA ALA A 107 6.47 -1.83 12.41
C ALA A 107 7.22 -0.61 12.98
N GLU A 108 7.71 0.25 12.09
CA GLU A 108 8.61 1.37 12.45
C GLU A 108 8.03 2.74 12.11
N HIS A 109 7.19 2.82 11.09
CA HIS A 109 6.68 4.06 10.53
C HIS A 109 5.16 4.13 10.60
N VAL A 110 4.63 5.27 11.04
CA VAL A 110 3.20 5.56 10.91
C VAL A 110 2.90 5.88 9.45
N ASP A 111 2.10 5.01 8.84
CA ASP A 111 1.61 5.17 7.47
C ASP A 111 0.21 5.80 7.48
N HIS A 112 0.00 6.74 6.57
CA HIS A 112 -1.20 7.56 6.52
C HIS A 112 -1.52 7.97 5.09
N ASP A 113 -2.80 8.22 4.84
CA ASP A 113 -3.25 8.77 3.59
C ASP A 113 -2.83 10.24 3.44
N HIS A 114 -2.17 10.57 2.33
CA HIS A 114 -1.59 11.89 2.11
C HIS A 114 -2.63 12.96 1.75
N VAL A 115 -3.88 12.58 1.45
CA VAL A 115 -4.97 13.52 1.12
C VAL A 115 -5.77 13.85 2.39
N THR A 116 -6.15 12.83 3.15
CA THR A 116 -7.04 12.93 4.31
C THR A 116 -6.28 12.99 5.64
N GLY A 117 -5.02 12.58 5.66
CA GLY A 117 -4.24 12.41 6.88
C GLY A 117 -4.65 11.21 7.74
N ALA A 118 -5.61 10.39 7.30
CA ALA A 118 -6.07 9.23 8.06
C ALA A 118 -4.95 8.19 8.21
N VAL A 119 -4.71 7.72 9.43
CA VAL A 119 -3.67 6.73 9.73
C VAL A 119 -4.19 5.35 9.38
N ARG A 120 -3.52 4.69 8.43
CA ARG A 120 -3.88 3.35 7.96
C ARG A 120 -3.32 2.26 8.87
N GLY A 121 -2.13 2.47 9.42
CA GLY A 121 -1.43 1.51 10.28
C GLY A 121 0.05 1.85 10.46
N LEU A 122 0.83 0.91 10.96
CA LEU A 122 2.28 0.99 11.03
C LEU A 122 2.93 0.07 9.98
N ALA A 123 3.91 0.60 9.26
CA ALA A 123 4.65 -0.12 8.23
C ALA A 123 6.15 -0.22 8.56
N CYS A 124 6.82 -1.23 8.02
CA CYS A 124 8.28 -1.29 8.04
C CYS A 124 8.89 -0.25 7.07
N SER A 125 10.17 0.10 7.25
CA SER A 125 10.86 1.07 6.40
C SER A 125 10.77 0.75 4.91
N SER A 126 10.91 -0.53 4.56
CA SER A 126 10.93 -1.00 3.18
C SER A 126 9.55 -0.88 2.50
N CYS A 127 8.48 -1.42 3.09
CA CYS A 127 7.13 -1.30 2.52
C CYS A 127 6.70 0.16 2.41
N ASN A 128 6.95 0.97 3.45
CA ASN A 128 6.62 2.40 3.44
C ASN A 128 7.36 3.15 2.33
N THR A 129 8.66 2.90 2.17
CA THR A 129 9.47 3.51 1.11
C THR A 129 9.05 3.02 -0.28
N GLY A 130 8.75 1.73 -0.42
CA GLY A 130 8.31 1.11 -1.67
C GLY A 130 6.99 1.70 -2.16
N MET A 131 5.98 1.82 -1.29
CA MET A 131 4.71 2.47 -1.60
C MET A 131 4.94 3.91 -2.06
N GLY A 132 5.73 4.70 -1.32
CA GLY A 132 6.00 6.09 -1.68
C GLY A 132 6.76 6.25 -3.01
N GLN A 133 7.70 5.34 -3.31
CA GLN A 133 8.40 5.32 -4.61
C GLN A 133 7.47 4.97 -5.77
N LEU A 134 6.44 4.15 -5.50
CA LEU A 134 5.34 3.80 -6.39
C LEU A 134 4.12 4.73 -6.21
N ARG A 135 4.37 5.94 -5.67
CA ARG A 135 3.44 7.08 -5.58
C ARG A 135 2.22 6.88 -4.68
N ASP A 136 2.26 5.92 -3.77
CA ASP A 136 1.12 5.54 -2.91
C ASP A 136 -0.14 5.29 -3.74
N ASP A 137 0.04 4.72 -4.94
CA ASP A 137 -1.02 4.46 -5.89
C ASP A 137 -1.24 2.94 -6.04
N PRO A 138 -2.40 2.42 -5.59
CA PRO A 138 -2.74 1.01 -5.73
C PRO A 138 -2.70 0.51 -7.19
N ILE A 139 -3.00 1.36 -8.16
CA ILE A 139 -2.94 1.00 -9.59
C ILE A 139 -1.48 0.77 -10.00
N THR A 140 -0.59 1.70 -9.64
CA THR A 140 0.85 1.58 -9.93
C THR A 140 1.46 0.32 -9.29
N LEU A 141 1.10 0.00 -8.04
CA LEU A 141 1.57 -1.22 -7.35
C LEU A 141 1.15 -2.50 -8.08
N ARG A 142 -0.12 -2.59 -8.51
CA ARG A 142 -0.60 -3.77 -9.24
C ARG A 142 -0.01 -3.89 -10.64
N ARG A 143 0.18 -2.77 -11.35
CA ARG A 143 0.94 -2.75 -12.61
C ARG A 143 2.39 -3.17 -12.42
N ALA A 144 3.00 -2.84 -11.30
CA ALA A 144 4.35 -3.25 -10.95
C ALA A 144 4.43 -4.77 -10.72
N ALA A 145 3.42 -5.36 -10.08
CA ALA A 145 3.31 -6.82 -9.97
C ALA A 145 3.16 -7.48 -11.34
N ASP A 146 2.29 -6.95 -12.21
CA ASP A 146 2.13 -7.44 -13.59
C ASP A 146 3.41 -7.29 -14.41
N TYR A 147 4.22 -6.25 -14.13
CA TYR A 147 5.51 -6.05 -14.77
C TYR A 147 6.49 -7.16 -14.40
N VAL A 148 6.58 -7.49 -13.11
CA VAL A 148 7.44 -8.55 -12.60
C VAL A 148 7.06 -9.90 -13.21
N GLU A 149 5.76 -10.18 -13.34
CA GLU A 149 5.24 -11.42 -13.93
C GLU A 149 5.26 -11.44 -15.47
N GLY A 150 5.67 -10.35 -16.12
CA GLY A 150 5.69 -10.24 -17.58
C GLY A 150 4.30 -10.09 -18.22
N ARG A 151 3.26 -9.81 -17.43
CA ARG A 151 1.85 -9.64 -17.86
C ARG A 151 1.50 -8.18 -18.21
N LEU A 152 2.37 -7.22 -17.91
CA LEU A 152 2.08 -5.81 -18.14
C LEU A 152 1.98 -5.47 -19.64
N VAL A 153 2.85 -6.05 -20.45
CA VAL A 153 2.99 -5.74 -21.88
C VAL A 153 2.52 -6.92 -22.71
N ARG A 154 1.62 -6.70 -23.67
CA ARG A 154 1.12 -7.74 -24.59
C ARG A 154 1.43 -7.39 -26.04
N THR A 155 1.50 -8.39 -26.90
CA THR A 155 1.55 -8.18 -28.35
C THR A 155 0.14 -7.93 -28.88
N VAL A 156 -0.03 -6.92 -29.74
CA VAL A 156 -1.28 -6.60 -30.43
C VAL A 156 -1.04 -6.50 -31.94
N GLU A 157 -2.06 -6.85 -32.73
CA GLU A 157 -2.04 -6.67 -34.18
C GLU A 157 -2.22 -5.20 -34.54
N THR A 158 -1.51 -4.76 -35.57
CA THR A 158 -1.62 -3.41 -36.12
C THR A 158 -2.51 -3.41 -37.37
N PRO A 159 -3.17 -2.28 -37.72
CA PRO A 159 -4.10 -2.23 -38.87
C PRO A 159 -3.48 -2.61 -40.22
N ASP A 160 -2.15 -2.52 -40.35
CA ASP A 160 -1.35 -2.91 -41.51
C ASP A 160 -0.95 -4.40 -41.52
N GLY A 161 -1.47 -5.21 -40.59
CA GLY A 161 -1.18 -6.66 -40.51
C GLY A 161 0.13 -7.02 -39.81
N GLY A 162 0.78 -6.04 -39.19
CA GLY A 162 1.95 -6.26 -38.33
C GLY A 162 1.58 -6.54 -36.88
N THR A 163 2.60 -6.55 -36.00
CA THR A 163 2.41 -6.65 -34.55
C THR A 163 3.25 -5.62 -33.81
N ARG A 164 2.73 -5.06 -32.72
CA ARG A 164 3.50 -4.22 -31.78
C ARG A 164 3.25 -4.58 -30.33
N LEU A 165 4.08 -4.05 -29.43
CA LEU A 165 3.86 -4.14 -27.99
C LEU A 165 2.86 -3.08 -27.53
N SER A 166 1.88 -3.51 -26.76
CA SER A 166 0.89 -2.68 -26.08
C SER A 166 1.29 -2.48 -24.62
N LEU A 167 1.28 -1.21 -24.17
CA LEU A 167 1.74 -0.80 -22.84
C LEU A 167 0.59 -0.56 -21.84
N THR A 168 -0.66 -0.65 -22.32
CA THR A 168 -1.89 -0.48 -21.56
C THR A 168 -2.92 -1.49 -22.03
N VAL A 169 -3.92 -1.78 -21.22
CA VAL A 169 -5.09 -2.58 -21.61
C VAL A 169 -6.34 -1.80 -21.21
N PRO A 170 -7.19 -1.36 -22.16
CA PRO A 170 -7.07 -1.56 -23.60
C PRO A 170 -5.84 -0.88 -24.20
N ASP A 171 -5.46 -1.36 -25.39
CA ASP A 171 -4.29 -0.85 -26.08
C ASP A 171 -4.50 0.60 -26.53
N VAL A 172 -3.49 1.43 -26.33
CA VAL A 172 -3.46 2.83 -26.74
C VAL A 172 -2.25 3.01 -27.64
N ASP A 173 -2.45 3.60 -28.82
CA ASP A 173 -1.35 3.97 -29.69
C ASP A 173 -0.55 5.11 -29.04
N PRO A 174 0.74 4.89 -28.69
CA PRO A 174 1.58 5.93 -28.09
C PRO A 174 1.67 7.22 -28.91
N ALA A 175 1.53 7.14 -30.23
CA ALA A 175 1.57 8.32 -31.11
C ALA A 175 0.37 9.27 -30.90
N THR A 176 -0.72 8.75 -30.34
CA THR A 176 -1.94 9.52 -30.05
C THR A 176 -1.92 10.21 -28.69
N VAL A 177 -0.94 9.89 -27.83
CA VAL A 177 -0.85 10.41 -26.46
C VAL A 177 -0.04 11.70 -26.45
N PRO A 178 -0.61 12.86 -26.07
CA PRO A 178 0.14 14.10 -25.96
C PRO A 178 1.21 13.99 -24.87
N LYS A 179 2.26 14.81 -24.95
CA LYS A 179 3.32 14.85 -23.92
C LYS A 179 2.70 15.14 -22.55
N GLY A 180 2.86 14.20 -21.61
CA GLY A 180 2.27 14.29 -20.26
C GLY A 180 0.83 13.75 -20.15
N GLY A 181 0.21 13.31 -21.24
CA GLY A 181 -1.16 12.79 -21.27
C GLY A 181 -1.33 11.34 -20.80
N TRP A 182 -0.23 10.64 -20.47
CA TRP A 182 -0.26 9.22 -20.10
C TRP A 182 -1.07 8.90 -18.85
N LYS A 183 -1.26 9.86 -17.95
CA LYS A 183 -1.95 9.64 -16.66
C LYS A 183 -3.36 9.08 -16.86
N GLU A 184 -4.14 9.67 -17.76
CA GLU A 184 -5.53 9.24 -18.02
C GLU A 184 -5.59 7.81 -18.56
N PHE A 185 -4.70 7.46 -19.49
CA PHE A 185 -4.61 6.12 -20.04
C PHE A 185 -4.13 5.09 -19.02
N TRP A 186 -3.23 5.46 -18.11
CA TRP A 186 -2.79 4.58 -17.02
C TRP A 186 -3.89 4.33 -15.99
N GLU A 187 -4.70 5.35 -15.68
CA GLU A 187 -5.86 5.22 -14.81
C GLU A 187 -6.96 4.38 -15.46
N ALA A 188 -7.20 4.57 -16.77
CA ALA A 188 -8.13 3.74 -17.54
C ALA A 188 -7.68 2.27 -17.59
N ASP A 189 -6.39 2.02 -17.83
CA ASP A 189 -5.81 0.67 -17.76
C ASP A 189 -5.91 0.08 -16.35
N GLY A 190 -5.67 0.88 -15.31
CA GLY A 190 -5.87 0.46 -13.93
C GLY A 190 -7.30 0.03 -13.64
N ARG A 191 -8.29 0.82 -14.07
CA ARG A 191 -9.73 0.47 -13.95
C ARG A 191 -10.07 -0.79 -14.73
N TYR A 192 -9.65 -0.86 -15.99
CA TYR A 192 -9.90 -2.03 -16.85
C TYR A 192 -9.32 -3.29 -16.22
N ARG A 193 -8.06 -3.28 -15.80
CA ARG A 193 -7.43 -4.44 -15.18
C ARG A 193 -8.09 -4.80 -13.86
N LYS A 194 -8.60 -3.84 -13.08
CA LYS A 194 -9.36 -4.12 -11.85
C LYS A 194 -10.69 -4.81 -12.12
N GLU A 195 -11.32 -4.51 -13.25
CA GLU A 195 -12.58 -5.12 -13.66
C GLU A 195 -12.39 -6.48 -14.35
N THR A 196 -11.28 -6.68 -15.06
CA THR A 196 -11.12 -7.80 -16.02
C THR A 196 -9.99 -8.76 -15.71
N LEU A 197 -8.97 -8.34 -14.96
CA LEU A 197 -7.95 -9.23 -14.41
C LEU A 197 -8.27 -9.40 -12.92
N PRO A 198 -8.25 -10.63 -12.38
CA PRO A 198 -8.32 -10.82 -10.94
C PRO A 198 -7.05 -10.23 -10.32
N PHE A 199 -7.08 -8.94 -10.02
CA PHE A 199 -6.15 -8.31 -9.10
C PHE A 199 -6.38 -8.77 -7.66
N ASP A 200 -7.60 -9.27 -7.42
CA ASP A 200 -8.13 -9.74 -6.15
C ASP A 200 -8.36 -11.26 -6.19
N GLU A 201 -7.44 -12.05 -6.76
CA GLU A 201 -7.25 -13.36 -6.11
C GLU A 201 -6.92 -12.97 -4.67
N GLU A 202 -7.90 -13.05 -3.76
CA GLU A 202 -7.68 -12.92 -2.32
C GLU A 202 -6.44 -13.75 -2.12
N LEU A 203 -5.31 -13.09 -1.83
CA LEU A 203 -4.13 -13.82 -1.44
C LEU A 203 -4.64 -14.70 -0.34
N ASP A 204 -4.65 -16.01 -0.59
CA ASP A 204 -5.03 -17.02 0.39
C ASP A 204 -3.97 -16.88 1.47
N MET A 205 -4.19 -15.88 2.32
CA MET A 205 -3.34 -15.58 3.45
C MET A 205 -3.52 -16.82 4.29
N PRO A 206 -2.43 -17.55 4.57
CA PRO A 206 -2.52 -18.81 5.25
C PRO A 206 -3.39 -18.66 6.49
N THR A 207 -4.31 -19.59 6.69
CA THR A 207 -5.20 -19.50 7.85
C THR A 207 -4.34 -19.67 9.09
N TRP A 208 -4.42 -18.72 10.02
CA TRP A 208 -3.74 -18.87 11.30
C TRP A 208 -4.37 -20.05 12.04
N VAL A 209 -3.56 -21.07 12.34
CA VAL A 209 -4.00 -22.29 13.04
C VAL A 209 -3.50 -22.35 14.49
N GLY A 210 -2.64 -21.43 14.91
CA GLY A 210 -2.11 -21.39 16.26
C GLY A 210 -0.72 -20.77 16.37
N SER A 211 -0.16 -20.81 17.58
CA SER A 211 1.27 -20.64 17.83
C SER A 211 1.84 -21.99 18.26
N ASP A 212 3.04 -22.34 17.80
CA ASP A 212 3.74 -23.52 18.28
C ASP A 212 4.28 -23.33 19.72
N GLU A 213 4.93 -24.36 20.26
CA GLU A 213 5.45 -24.38 21.64
C GLU A 213 6.52 -23.30 21.88
N ASP A 214 7.15 -22.80 20.82
CA ASP A 214 8.15 -21.74 20.84
C ASP A 214 7.54 -20.33 20.63
N GLY A 215 6.22 -20.25 20.45
CA GLY A 215 5.49 -19.00 20.23
C GLY A 215 5.62 -18.44 18.81
N ALA A 216 6.13 -19.23 17.86
CA ALA A 216 6.15 -18.88 16.45
C ALA A 216 4.77 -19.12 15.82
N PHE A 217 4.37 -18.22 14.92
CA PHE A 217 3.07 -18.29 14.26
C PHE A 217 3.04 -19.43 13.24
N VAL A 218 2.05 -20.31 13.34
CA VAL A 218 1.85 -21.44 12.43
C VAL A 218 0.72 -21.12 11.45
N TYR A 219 0.98 -21.41 10.18
CA TYR A 219 0.18 -21.05 9.03
C TYR A 219 -0.16 -22.33 8.24
N SER A 220 -1.42 -22.54 7.88
CA SER A 220 -1.88 -23.66 7.01
C SER A 220 -2.12 -23.22 5.58
#